data_AF-A0A1S2R6E7-F1
#
_entry.id   AF-A0A1S2R6E7-F1
#
_cell.length_a   1.000
_cell.length_b   1.000
_cell.length_c   1.000
_cell.angle_alpha   90.00
_cell.angle_beta   90.00
_cell.angle_gamma   90.00
#
_symmetry.space_group_name_H-M   'P 1'
#
loop_
_entity.id
_entity.type
_entity.pdbx_description
1 polymer ?
#
loop_
_entity_poly.entity_id
_entity_poly.type
_entity_poly.pdbx_seq_one_letter_code
_entity_poly.pdbx_strand_id
1 'polypeptide(L)'
;MTREDDMEQKSTNIILFSGDYDKAMAAYIIANGAAAYDHKVTIFHTFWGLNALRKDEAVPVKKSFIEKMFGKIMPRGADKMGLSKMNFAGMGPAMIKSVIKKHNAMTLPQLVEMAKEQDINLVACTMTMDLLGLKEEEIAEGVQYAGVAAYLADAENGNVNLFI
;
A
#
# COMPACT_ATOMS: atom_id res chain seq x y z
N MET A 1 19.07 -13.78 38.87
CA MET A 1 19.26 -12.59 38.03
C MET A 1 18.57 -12.89 36.72
N THR A 2 17.42 -12.26 36.51
CA THR A 2 16.36 -12.67 35.59
C THR A 2 16.72 -12.36 34.13
N ARG A 3 16.60 -13.40 33.31
CA ARG A 3 16.39 -13.45 31.85
C ARG A 3 16.28 -12.07 31.16
N GLU A 4 17.36 -11.68 30.49
CA GLU A 4 17.25 -11.01 29.19
C GLU A 4 16.76 -12.08 28.21
N ASP A 5 15.44 -12.26 28.13
CA ASP A 5 14.88 -12.95 26.99
C ASP A 5 15.13 -12.03 25.79
N ASP A 6 15.99 -12.44 24.85
CA ASP A 6 16.09 -11.87 23.50
C ASP A 6 14.66 -11.79 22.94
N MET A 7 14.01 -10.62 23.02
CA MET A 7 12.73 -10.43 22.35
C MET A 7 13.00 -10.41 20.86
N GLU A 8 12.82 -11.57 20.23
CA GLU A 8 12.71 -11.71 18.79
C GLU A 8 11.71 -10.65 18.28
N GLN A 9 12.19 -9.73 17.45
CA GLN A 9 11.38 -8.62 16.95
C GLN A 9 10.19 -9.20 16.19
N LYS A 10 8.98 -8.89 16.65
CA LYS A 10 7.76 -9.38 16.00
C LYS A 10 7.64 -8.83 14.58
N SER A 11 6.98 -9.57 13.70
CA SER A 11 6.78 -9.19 12.31
C SER A 11 5.30 -9.11 11.95
N THR A 12 4.95 -8.19 11.05
CA THR A 12 3.59 -8.05 10.50
C THR A 12 3.67 -7.88 8.99
N ASN A 13 3.08 -8.84 8.28
CA ASN A 13 3.06 -8.86 6.82
C ASN A 13 1.63 -8.66 6.32
N ILE A 14 1.45 -7.71 5.42
CA ILE A 14 0.16 -7.38 4.83
C ILE A 14 0.27 -7.52 3.31
N ILE A 15 -0.54 -8.40 2.71
CA ILE A 15 -0.82 -8.34 1.29
C ILE A 15 -1.90 -7.29 1.09
N LEU A 16 -1.56 -6.18 0.44
CA LEU A 16 -2.53 -5.19 -0.03
C LEU A 16 -2.87 -5.52 -1.49
N PHE A 17 -3.95 -6.27 -1.67
CA PHE A 17 -4.53 -6.62 -2.96
C PHE A 17 -5.61 -5.61 -3.37
N SER A 18 -6.43 -5.17 -2.41
CA SER A 18 -7.56 -4.28 -2.66
C SER A 18 -7.11 -2.88 -3.11
N GLY A 19 -7.82 -2.36 -4.11
CA GLY A 19 -7.62 -1.01 -4.66
C GLY A 19 -8.61 0.02 -4.11
N ASP A 20 -9.28 -0.31 -3.02
CA ASP A 20 -10.29 0.53 -2.39
C ASP A 20 -9.64 1.41 -1.31
N TYR A 21 -9.95 2.70 -1.32
CA TYR A 21 -9.40 3.72 -0.41
C TYR A 21 -9.57 3.35 1.06
N ASP A 22 -10.74 2.88 1.46
CA ASP A 22 -11.07 2.51 2.84
C ASP A 22 -10.34 1.24 3.30
N LYS A 23 -10.15 0.25 2.41
CA LYS A 23 -9.39 -0.96 2.74
C LYS A 23 -7.90 -0.69 2.81
N ALA A 24 -7.36 0.08 1.86
CA ALA A 24 -5.97 0.53 1.91
C ALA A 24 -5.74 1.38 3.17
N MET A 25 -6.67 2.27 3.52
CA MET A 25 -6.59 3.06 4.76
C MET A 25 -6.54 2.16 6.00
N ALA A 26 -7.39 1.12 6.07
CA ALA A 26 -7.33 0.15 7.15
C ALA A 26 -5.98 -0.59 7.20
N ALA A 27 -5.45 -1.03 6.05
CA ALA A 27 -4.14 -1.70 5.96
C ALA A 27 -3.01 -0.81 6.50
N TYR A 28 -2.95 0.45 6.07
CA TYR A 28 -1.92 1.38 6.54
C TYR A 28 -2.11 1.80 8.00
N ILE A 29 -3.33 1.89 8.53
CA ILE A 29 -3.56 2.11 9.96
C ILE A 29 -3.00 0.94 10.77
N ILE A 30 -3.27 -0.29 10.35
CA ILE A 30 -2.75 -1.49 11.00
C ILE A 30 -1.21 -1.51 10.92
N ALA A 31 -0.65 -1.21 9.75
CA ALA A 31 0.79 -1.21 9.53
C ALA A 31 1.51 -0.18 10.41
N ASN A 32 1.07 1.08 10.38
CA ASN A 32 1.66 2.15 11.20
C ASN A 32 1.46 1.86 12.71
N GLY A 33 0.32 1.28 13.09
CA GLY A 33 0.09 0.81 14.45
C GLY A 33 1.08 -0.28 14.86
N ALA A 34 1.28 -1.30 14.02
CA ALA A 34 2.21 -2.39 14.29
C ALA A 34 3.66 -1.89 14.40
N ALA A 35 4.09 -0.98 13.51
CA ALA A 35 5.40 -0.36 13.57
C ALA A 35 5.62 0.43 14.87
N ALA A 36 4.58 1.14 15.36
CA ALA A 36 4.62 1.82 16.66
C ALA A 36 4.71 0.87 17.87
N TYR A 37 4.42 -0.43 17.69
CA TYR A 37 4.63 -1.50 18.68
C TYR A 37 5.91 -2.31 18.40
N ASP A 38 6.89 -1.71 17.73
CA ASP A 38 8.20 -2.29 17.39
C ASP A 38 8.13 -3.54 16.49
N HIS A 39 7.02 -3.75 15.77
CA HIS A 39 6.99 -4.80 14.76
C HIS A 39 7.81 -4.39 13.53
N LYS A 40 8.54 -5.34 12.95
CA LYS A 40 9.03 -5.23 11.58
C LYS A 40 7.85 -5.41 10.63
N VAL A 41 7.48 -4.36 9.90
CA VAL A 41 6.29 -4.37 9.05
C VAL A 41 6.67 -4.43 7.57
N THR A 42 5.95 -5.27 6.83
CA THR A 42 6.02 -5.36 5.36
C THR A 42 4.62 -5.23 4.76
N ILE A 43 4.46 -4.35 3.78
CA ILE A 43 3.24 -4.26 2.96
C ILE A 43 3.58 -4.66 1.52
N PHE A 44 3.10 -5.82 1.11
CA PHE A 44 3.22 -6.33 -0.26
C PHE A 44 2.03 -5.88 -1.11
N HIS A 45 2.28 -4.92 -1.99
CA HIS A 45 1.30 -4.31 -2.88
C HIS A 45 1.19 -5.13 -4.17
N THR A 46 0.01 -5.69 -4.40
CA THR A 46 -0.29 -6.50 -5.58
C THR A 46 -1.64 -6.11 -6.16
N PHE A 47 -1.90 -6.50 -7.40
CA PHE A 47 -3.08 -6.11 -8.18
C PHE A 47 -3.43 -4.63 -8.01
N TRP A 48 -4.61 -4.34 -7.46
CA TRP A 48 -5.16 -3.00 -7.37
C TRP A 48 -4.54 -2.19 -6.24
N GLY A 49 -3.96 -2.85 -5.24
CA GLY A 49 -3.22 -2.23 -4.14
C GLY A 49 -1.98 -1.46 -4.60
N LEU A 50 -1.38 -1.83 -5.75
CA LEU A 50 -0.28 -1.06 -6.36
C LEU A 50 -0.64 0.40 -6.63
N ASN A 51 -1.92 0.72 -6.83
CA ASN A 51 -2.33 2.11 -7.07
C ASN A 51 -2.05 3.03 -5.87
N ALA A 52 -1.93 2.48 -4.65
CA ALA A 52 -1.54 3.24 -3.47
C ALA A 52 -0.10 3.78 -3.55
N LEU A 53 0.80 3.05 -4.25
CA LEU A 53 2.20 3.43 -4.43
C LEU A 53 2.47 4.21 -5.73
N ARG A 54 1.47 4.34 -6.60
CA ARG A 54 1.64 5.03 -7.88
C ARG A 54 1.78 6.53 -7.65
N LYS A 55 2.69 7.19 -8.36
CA LYS A 55 2.83 8.65 -8.34
C LYS A 55 1.54 9.33 -8.80
N ASP A 56 1.26 10.50 -8.24
CA ASP A 56 0.06 11.27 -8.57
C ASP A 56 0.16 11.91 -9.96
N GLU A 57 1.36 12.37 -10.30
CA GLU A 57 1.70 12.94 -11.59
C GLU A 57 1.79 11.89 -12.70
N ALA A 58 1.50 12.34 -13.93
CA ALA A 58 1.69 11.49 -15.10
C ALA A 58 3.18 11.48 -15.48
N VAL A 59 3.80 10.31 -15.37
CA VAL A 59 5.19 10.10 -15.79
C VAL A 59 5.24 9.60 -17.24
N PRO A 60 5.96 10.27 -18.15
CA PRO A 60 6.07 9.84 -19.54
C PRO A 60 6.92 8.56 -19.64
N VAL A 61 6.28 7.44 -19.96
CA VAL A 61 6.96 6.14 -20.11
C VAL A 61 6.53 5.43 -21.40
N LYS A 62 7.42 4.57 -21.92
CA LYS A 62 7.13 3.77 -23.12
C LYS A 62 6.28 2.56 -22.72
N LYS A 63 5.10 2.46 -23.34
CA LYS A 63 4.08 1.44 -23.07
C LYS A 63 3.44 0.97 -24.37
N SER A 64 2.99 -0.29 -24.39
CA SER A 64 2.13 -0.81 -25.46
C SER A 64 0.75 -0.14 -25.45
N PHE A 65 -0.06 -0.36 -26.49
CA PHE A 65 -1.39 0.27 -26.59
C PHE A 65 -2.31 -0.10 -25.40
N ILE A 66 -2.30 -1.38 -25.00
CA ILE A 66 -3.13 -1.89 -23.89
C ILE A 66 -2.63 -1.33 -22.55
N GLU A 67 -1.33 -1.31 -22.32
CA GLU A 67 -0.72 -0.75 -21.10
C GLU A 67 -1.01 0.75 -20.94
N LYS A 68 -1.03 1.51 -22.05
CA LYS A 68 -1.47 2.92 -22.05
C LYS A 68 -2.93 3.06 -21.63
N MET A 69 -3.79 2.15 -22.06
CA MET A 69 -5.20 2.14 -21.69
C MET A 69 -5.36 1.87 -20.18
N PHE A 70 -4.73 0.82 -19.65
CA PHE A 70 -4.74 0.55 -18.21
C PHE A 70 -4.17 1.71 -17.40
N GLY A 71 -3.04 2.28 -17.83
CA GLY A 71 -2.44 3.44 -17.17
C GLY A 71 -3.32 4.71 -17.17
N LYS A 72 -4.34 4.81 -18.03
CA LYS A 72 -5.31 5.91 -18.06
C LYS A 72 -6.55 5.63 -17.22
N ILE A 73 -7.00 4.39 -17.16
CA ILE A 73 -8.21 3.98 -16.43
C ILE A 73 -7.94 3.78 -14.93
N MET A 74 -6.78 3.21 -14.59
CA MET A 74 -6.45 2.94 -13.19
C MET A 74 -6.16 4.23 -12.42
N PRO A 75 -6.52 4.29 -11.12
CA PRO A 75 -6.17 5.39 -10.25
C PRO A 75 -4.68 5.73 -10.28
N ARG A 76 -4.36 7.00 -10.10
CA ARG A 76 -2.98 7.49 -9.94
C ARG A 76 -2.84 7.98 -8.51
N GLY A 77 -2.20 7.17 -7.68
CA GLY A 77 -1.94 7.47 -6.28
C GLY A 77 -3.09 7.13 -5.34
N ALA A 78 -2.71 7.00 -4.08
CA ALA A 78 -3.56 6.72 -2.94
C ALA A 78 -4.81 7.62 -2.88
N ASP A 79 -4.66 8.91 -3.20
CA ASP A 79 -5.78 9.84 -3.07
C ASP A 79 -6.89 9.61 -4.13
N LYS A 80 -6.56 9.01 -5.27
CA LYS A 80 -7.52 8.80 -6.37
C LYS A 80 -8.24 7.44 -6.31
N MET A 81 -7.98 6.64 -5.29
CA MET A 81 -8.64 5.35 -5.08
C MET A 81 -10.13 5.54 -4.75
N GLY A 82 -10.98 4.66 -5.27
CA GLY A 82 -12.43 4.67 -4.99
C GLY A 82 -12.76 4.00 -3.66
N LEU A 83 -13.97 4.18 -3.14
CA LEU A 83 -14.42 3.45 -1.95
C LEU A 83 -14.94 2.06 -2.28
N SER A 84 -14.72 1.08 -1.40
CA SER A 84 -15.21 -0.29 -1.54
C SER A 84 -16.73 -0.37 -1.57
N LYS A 85 -17.39 0.58 -0.89
CA LYS A 85 -18.85 0.75 -0.83
C LYS A 85 -19.18 2.23 -0.88
N MET A 86 -20.36 2.54 -1.42
CA MET A 86 -20.87 3.92 -1.50
C MET A 86 -19.96 4.88 -2.30
N ASN A 87 -19.26 4.39 -3.33
CA ASN A 87 -18.37 5.24 -4.14
C ASN A 87 -19.12 6.35 -4.90
N PHE A 88 -20.36 6.11 -5.34
CA PHE A 88 -21.23 7.06 -6.06
C PHE A 88 -20.48 7.90 -7.11
N ALA A 89 -19.79 7.22 -8.03
CA ALA A 89 -19.00 7.85 -9.10
C ALA A 89 -17.96 8.90 -8.60
N GLY A 90 -17.43 8.72 -7.39
CA GLY A 90 -16.41 9.60 -6.79
C GLY A 90 -16.95 10.57 -5.73
N MET A 91 -18.27 10.67 -5.55
CA MET A 91 -18.86 11.50 -4.48
C MET A 91 -18.58 10.91 -3.09
N GLY A 92 -18.55 9.58 -2.96
CA GLY A 92 -18.22 8.89 -1.72
C GLY A 92 -16.83 9.25 -1.17
N PRO A 93 -15.76 9.07 -1.96
CA PRO A 93 -14.40 9.49 -1.58
C PRO A 93 -14.30 10.95 -1.13
N ALA A 94 -14.98 11.88 -1.79
CA ALA A 94 -14.96 13.29 -1.38
C ALA A 94 -15.63 13.51 0.00
N MET A 95 -16.73 12.80 0.26
CA MET A 95 -17.46 12.86 1.52
C MET A 95 -16.63 12.29 2.68
N ILE A 96 -16.05 11.09 2.52
CA ILE A 96 -15.27 10.47 3.60
C ILE A 96 -14.02 11.30 3.92
N LYS A 97 -13.33 11.86 2.93
CA LYS A 97 -12.17 12.75 3.16
C LYS A 97 -12.56 14.00 3.94
N SER A 98 -13.75 14.54 3.68
CA SER A 98 -14.28 15.67 4.45
C SER A 98 -14.55 15.29 5.91
N VAL A 99 -15.06 14.08 6.17
CA VAL A 99 -15.25 13.54 7.53
C VAL A 99 -13.91 13.32 8.22
N ILE A 100 -12.95 12.65 7.57
CA ILE A 100 -11.59 12.43 8.08
C ILE A 100 -10.96 13.76 8.53
N LYS A 101 -11.01 14.78 7.66
CA LYS A 101 -10.46 16.11 7.97
C LYS A 101 -11.17 16.78 9.15
N LYS A 102 -12.50 16.66 9.26
CA LYS A 102 -13.26 17.20 10.40
C LYS A 102 -12.86 16.55 11.73
N HIS A 103 -12.48 15.28 11.71
CA HIS A 103 -12.05 14.54 12.89
C HIS A 103 -10.53 14.60 13.13
N ASN A 104 -9.79 15.42 12.37
CA ASN A 104 -8.32 15.51 12.44
C ASN A 104 -7.62 14.15 12.31
N ALA A 105 -8.22 13.21 11.57
CA ALA A 105 -7.61 11.93 11.24
C ALA A 105 -6.71 12.06 10.00
N MET A 106 -5.77 11.13 9.86
CA MET A 106 -4.88 11.08 8.70
C MET A 106 -5.61 10.53 7.47
N THR A 107 -5.37 11.15 6.32
CA THR A 107 -5.80 10.64 5.02
C THR A 107 -4.90 9.48 4.57
N LEU A 108 -5.36 8.67 3.60
CA LEU A 108 -4.55 7.57 3.06
C LEU A 108 -3.16 8.03 2.56
N PRO A 109 -3.00 9.12 1.78
CA PRO A 109 -1.66 9.60 1.41
C PRO A 109 -0.77 9.92 2.61
N GLN A 110 -1.33 10.52 3.67
CA GLN A 110 -0.56 10.82 4.88
C GLN A 110 -0.16 9.54 5.63
N LEU A 111 -1.01 8.51 5.62
CA LEU A 111 -0.68 7.20 6.21
C LEU A 111 0.39 6.45 5.40
N VAL A 112 0.41 6.62 4.07
CA VAL A 112 1.47 6.09 3.20
C VAL A 112 2.80 6.77 3.49
N GLU A 113 2.80 8.11 3.62
CA GLU A 113 4.03 8.85 3.96
C GLU A 113 4.52 8.49 5.37
N MET A 114 3.64 8.41 6.36
CA MET A 114 4.01 7.96 7.71
C MET A 114 4.62 6.55 7.71
N ALA A 115 4.11 5.65 6.87
CA ALA A 115 4.69 4.31 6.74
C ALA A 115 6.14 4.36 6.22
N LYS A 116 6.44 5.28 5.29
CA LYS A 116 7.83 5.50 4.84
C LYS A 116 8.69 6.10 5.95
N GLU A 117 8.18 7.08 6.68
CA GLU A 117 8.89 7.70 7.82
C GLU A 117 9.19 6.70 8.94
N GLN A 118 8.38 5.65 9.08
CA GLN A 118 8.54 4.56 10.04
C GLN A 118 9.35 3.37 9.48
N ASP A 119 10.01 3.51 8.33
CA ASP A 119 10.79 2.45 7.69
C ASP A 119 10.00 1.15 7.44
N ILE A 120 8.67 1.26 7.22
CA ILE A 120 7.85 0.10 6.82
C ILE A 120 8.28 -0.34 5.43
N ASN A 121 8.51 -1.65 5.26
CA ASN A 121 8.92 -2.21 3.97
C ASN A 121 7.75 -2.20 2.98
N LEU A 122 7.70 -1.17 2.12
CA LEU A 122 6.73 -1.07 1.04
C LEU A 122 7.26 -1.83 -0.19
N VAL A 123 6.59 -2.92 -0.56
CA VAL A 123 7.02 -3.80 -1.66
C VAL A 123 5.99 -3.75 -2.79
N ALA A 124 6.44 -3.51 -4.01
CA ALA A 124 5.64 -3.61 -5.24
C ALA A 124 5.84 -4.98 -5.90
N CYS A 125 4.72 -5.65 -6.19
CA CYS A 125 4.73 -6.94 -6.89
C CYS A 125 5.12 -6.76 -8.37
N THR A 126 6.32 -7.22 -8.74
CA THR A 126 6.86 -7.09 -10.11
C THR A 126 5.96 -7.76 -11.15
N MET A 127 5.44 -8.95 -10.85
CA MET A 127 4.51 -9.66 -11.73
C MET A 127 3.25 -8.83 -12.00
N THR A 128 2.68 -8.18 -10.98
CA THR A 128 1.53 -7.31 -11.20
C THR A 128 1.91 -6.07 -12.01
N MET A 129 3.07 -5.47 -11.74
CA MET A 129 3.55 -4.33 -12.53
C MET A 129 3.63 -4.68 -14.02
N ASP A 130 4.18 -5.85 -14.36
CA ASP A 130 4.24 -6.33 -15.74
C ASP A 130 2.84 -6.54 -16.34
N LEU A 131 1.94 -7.20 -15.60
CA LEU A 131 0.57 -7.46 -16.05
C LEU A 131 -0.23 -6.17 -16.32
N LEU A 132 -0.05 -5.14 -15.50
CA LEU A 132 -0.76 -3.87 -15.60
C LEU A 132 0.00 -2.81 -16.41
N GLY A 133 1.22 -3.13 -16.85
CA GLY A 133 2.08 -2.22 -17.61
C GLY A 133 2.57 -1.02 -16.81
N LEU A 134 2.74 -1.16 -15.49
CA LEU A 134 3.33 -0.13 -14.64
C LEU A 134 4.85 -0.20 -14.70
N LYS A 135 5.50 0.94 -14.87
CA LYS A 135 6.97 1.04 -14.87
C LYS A 135 7.46 1.60 -13.54
N GLU A 136 8.69 1.27 -13.15
CA GLU A 136 9.30 1.71 -11.89
C GLU A 136 9.28 3.24 -11.75
N GLU A 137 9.43 3.97 -12.85
CA GLU A 137 9.40 5.43 -12.85
C GLU A 137 8.05 6.01 -12.41
N GLU A 138 6.96 5.24 -12.57
CA GLU A 138 5.60 5.60 -12.13
C GLU A 138 5.32 5.24 -10.66
N ILE A 139 6.21 4.52 -10.00
CA ILE A 139 6.07 4.10 -8.59
C ILE A 139 6.80 5.11 -7.69
N ALA A 140 6.24 5.35 -6.50
CA ALA A 140 6.82 6.23 -5.49
C ALA A 140 8.23 5.77 -5.09
N GLU A 141 9.07 6.73 -4.70
CA GLU A 141 10.42 6.44 -4.19
C GLU A 141 10.36 5.68 -2.87
N GLY A 142 11.43 4.95 -2.54
CA GLY A 142 11.53 4.14 -1.32
C GLY A 142 10.77 2.81 -1.39
N VAL A 143 10.24 2.43 -2.55
CA VAL A 143 9.55 1.15 -2.76
C VAL A 143 10.52 0.08 -3.24
N GLN A 144 10.43 -1.11 -2.64
CA GLN A 144 11.16 -2.31 -3.07
C GLN A 144 10.38 -3.08 -4.12
N TYR A 145 11.08 -3.82 -4.99
CA TYR A 145 10.46 -4.61 -6.06
C TYR A 145 10.71 -6.09 -5.84
N ALA A 146 9.65 -6.88 -5.68
CA ALA A 146 9.79 -8.31 -5.45
C ALA A 146 8.63 -9.14 -6.00
N GLY A 147 8.88 -10.43 -6.20
CA GLY A 147 7.86 -11.43 -6.53
C GLY A 147 7.22 -12.04 -5.28
N VAL A 148 6.23 -12.90 -5.49
CA VAL A 148 5.49 -13.59 -4.41
C VAL A 148 6.39 -14.40 -3.48
N ALA A 149 7.51 -14.94 -3.99
CA ALA A 149 8.44 -15.73 -3.21
C ALA A 149 9.10 -14.93 -2.07
N ALA A 150 9.42 -13.65 -2.31
CA ALA A 150 9.98 -12.79 -1.27
C ALA A 150 8.96 -12.52 -0.15
N TYR A 151 7.70 -12.25 -0.53
CA TYR A 151 6.62 -12.12 0.44
C TYR A 151 6.44 -13.39 1.28
N LEU A 152 6.47 -14.58 0.65
CA LEU A 152 6.28 -15.84 1.37
C LEU A 152 7.41 -16.08 2.38
N ALA A 153 8.65 -15.70 2.06
CA ALA A 153 9.78 -15.81 2.98
C ALA A 153 9.61 -14.91 4.23
N ASP A 154 9.09 -13.69 4.04
CA ASP A 154 8.77 -12.77 5.15
C ASP A 154 7.55 -13.26 5.96
N ALA A 155 6.55 -13.83 5.28
CA ALA A 155 5.30 -14.30 5.88
C ALA A 155 5.43 -15.61 6.66
N GLU A 156 6.35 -16.50 6.25
CA GLU A 156 6.58 -17.80 6.91
C GLU A 156 7.01 -17.63 8.37
N ASN A 157 7.79 -16.59 8.65
CA ASN A 157 8.21 -16.20 10.01
C ASN A 157 7.38 -15.03 10.56
N GLY A 158 6.23 -14.76 9.94
CA GLY A 158 5.29 -13.69 10.27
C GLY A 158 4.50 -13.96 11.54
N ASN A 159 4.53 -13.06 12.54
CA ASN A 159 3.63 -13.20 13.69
C ASN A 159 2.18 -12.83 13.34
N VAL A 160 2.01 -11.88 12.42
CA VAL A 160 0.70 -11.45 11.91
C VAL A 160 0.78 -11.42 10.38
N ASN A 161 -0.11 -12.16 9.73
CA ASN A 161 -0.23 -12.21 8.27
C ASN A 161 -1.66 -11.85 7.87
N LEU A 162 -1.83 -10.79 7.07
CA LEU A 162 -3.13 -10.28 6.65
C LEU A 162 -3.22 -10.19 5.12
N PHE A 163 -4.40 -10.48 4.57
CA PHE A 163 -4.73 -10.24 3.17
C PHE A 163 -5.88 -9.24 3.12
N ILE A 164 -5.65 -8.09 2.49
CA ILE A 164 -6.57 -6.94 2.47
C ILE A 164 -6.88 -6.51 1.04
#